data_AF-K1UHP9-F1
#
_entry.id   AF-K1UHP9-F1
#
_cell.length_a   1.000
_cell.length_b   1.000
_cell.length_c   1.000
_cell.angle_alpha   90.00
_cell.angle_beta   90.00
_cell.angle_gamma   90.00
#
_symmetry.space_group_name_H-M   'P 1'
#
loop_
_entity.id
_entity.type
_entity.pdbx_description
1 polymer ?
#
loop_
_entity_poly.entity_id
_entity_poly.type
_entity_poly.pdbx_seq_one_letter_code
_entity_poly.pdbx_strand_id
1 'polypeptide(L)'
;DIFIMPEVVLEKLFKVDLDPQLLEHYRVDPAAELSRIEQLRDEGQRFQPMDISKIDRADMERKGIRLEDLEPHLKAMSYGHKSHGLIEMYPEMEPGGMRVTTKGRVSLEEQPDGSLKVIPHYYREKCDLDAPFHGVLLDEETKRNITETRHAGKVLQLELEPGKLTPCFVSRDKWTNELVAMPVSEIERFSRLKNVELTEGKQIDLFSGGKVLLEG
;
A
#
# COMPACT_ATOMS: atom_id res chain seq x y z
N ASP A 1 10.87 9.50 -47.25
CA ASP A 1 12.30 9.13 -47.16
C ASP A 1 12.45 7.84 -46.38
N ILE A 2 12.95 6.79 -47.03
CA ILE A 2 13.30 5.52 -46.38
C ILE A 2 14.76 5.63 -45.98
N PHE A 3 15.05 5.64 -44.68
CA PHE A 3 16.41 5.63 -44.17
C PHE A 3 16.99 4.22 -44.33
N ILE A 4 17.87 4.04 -45.31
CA ILE A 4 18.64 2.80 -45.48
C ILE A 4 19.95 3.01 -44.74
N MET A 5 20.09 2.38 -43.58
CA MET A 5 21.32 2.44 -42.80
C MET A 5 22.20 1.23 -43.12
N PRO A 6 23.50 1.41 -43.44
CA PRO A 6 24.42 0.31 -43.67
C PRO A 6 24.63 -0.50 -42.38
N GLU A 7 24.73 -1.82 -42.51
CA GLU A 7 24.96 -2.77 -41.41
C GLU A 7 26.20 -2.39 -40.56
N VAL A 8 27.24 -1.89 -41.21
CA VAL A 8 28.48 -1.39 -40.58
C VAL A 8 28.23 -0.19 -39.65
N VAL A 9 27.22 0.63 -39.92
CA VAL A 9 26.84 1.78 -39.08
C VAL A 9 26.02 1.30 -37.88
N LEU A 10 25.15 0.30 -38.07
CA LEU A 10 24.40 -0.34 -36.99
C LEU A 10 25.36 -1.01 -35.97
N GLU A 11 26.36 -1.75 -36.45
CA GLU A 11 27.35 -2.41 -35.57
C GLU A 11 28.22 -1.42 -34.78
N LYS A 12 28.46 -0.21 -35.30
CA LYS A 12 29.18 0.85 -34.57
C LYS A 12 28.31 1.55 -33.53
N LEU A 13 27.01 1.63 -33.74
CA LEU A 13 26.05 2.26 -32.83
C LEU A 13 25.73 1.39 -31.60
N PHE A 14 25.82 0.06 -31.72
CA PHE A 14 25.49 -0.89 -30.66
C PHE A 14 26.71 -1.71 -30.19
N LYS A 15 27.88 -1.09 -30.03
CA LYS A 15 28.96 -1.70 -29.24
C LYS A 15 28.59 -1.69 -27.76
N VAL A 16 27.75 -2.64 -27.40
CA VAL A 16 27.36 -2.95 -26.03
C VAL A 16 28.38 -3.96 -25.53
N ASP A 17 29.48 -3.47 -24.97
CA ASP A 17 30.51 -4.29 -24.32
C ASP A 17 30.01 -4.66 -22.91
N LEU A 18 28.97 -5.50 -22.86
CA LEU A 18 28.45 -6.03 -21.61
C LEU A 18 29.31 -7.22 -21.20
N ASP A 19 29.92 -7.11 -20.03
CA ASP A 19 30.67 -8.20 -19.42
C ASP A 19 29.78 -9.45 -19.34
N PRO A 20 30.18 -10.57 -19.98
CA PRO A 20 29.42 -11.82 -19.94
C PRO A 20 29.15 -12.31 -18.52
N GLN A 21 30.04 -12.01 -17.56
CA GLN A 21 29.85 -12.36 -16.15
C GLN A 21 28.75 -11.52 -15.48
N LEU A 22 28.62 -10.25 -15.87
CA LEU A 22 27.55 -9.38 -15.41
C LEU A 22 26.19 -9.88 -15.91
N LEU A 23 26.13 -10.37 -17.15
CA LEU A 23 24.90 -10.88 -17.77
C LEU A 23 24.38 -12.17 -17.12
N GLU A 24 25.25 -13.02 -16.57
CA GLU A 24 24.83 -14.22 -15.83
C GLU A 24 24.01 -13.86 -14.59
N HIS A 25 24.33 -12.76 -13.91
CA HIS A 25 23.55 -12.29 -12.74
C HIS A 25 22.14 -11.80 -13.11
N TYR A 26 21.90 -11.46 -14.37
CA TYR A 26 20.61 -10.99 -14.89
C TYR A 26 19.92 -12.02 -15.80
N ARG A 27 20.47 -13.23 -15.93
CA ARG A 27 19.80 -14.31 -16.65
C ARG A 27 18.62 -14.81 -15.84
N VAL A 28 17.43 -14.51 -16.35
CA VAL A 28 16.18 -15.07 -15.86
C VAL A 28 15.85 -16.28 -16.73
N ASP A 29 15.64 -17.44 -16.10
CA ASP A 29 15.09 -18.61 -16.80
C ASP A 29 13.60 -18.36 -17.05
N PRO A 30 13.17 -18.23 -18.32
CA PRO A 30 11.77 -17.94 -18.64
C PRO A 30 10.81 -19.01 -18.11
N ALA A 31 11.25 -20.28 -18.06
CA ALA A 31 10.43 -21.38 -17.56
C ALA A 31 10.26 -21.30 -16.03
N ALA A 32 11.33 -20.99 -15.31
CA ALA A 32 11.26 -20.80 -13.86
C ALA A 32 10.39 -19.60 -13.47
N GLU A 33 10.48 -18.49 -14.22
CA GLU A 33 9.67 -17.30 -13.94
C GLU A 33 8.19 -17.51 -14.31
N LEU A 34 7.91 -18.22 -15.42
CA LEU A 34 6.55 -18.65 -15.77
C LEU A 34 5.97 -19.58 -14.71
N SER A 35 6.73 -20.58 -14.24
CA SER A 35 6.28 -21.46 -13.15
C SER A 35 6.06 -20.71 -11.84
N ARG A 36 6.87 -19.68 -11.54
CA ARG A 36 6.68 -18.79 -10.38
C ARG A 36 5.39 -17.98 -10.50
N ILE A 37 5.12 -17.43 -11.68
CA ILE A 37 3.89 -16.69 -11.99
C ILE A 37 2.66 -17.62 -11.95
N GLU A 38 2.80 -18.87 -12.41
CA GLU A 38 1.75 -19.89 -12.36
C GLU A 38 1.50 -20.37 -10.93
N GLN A 39 2.53 -20.58 -10.11
CA GLN A 39 2.39 -20.87 -8.67
C GLN A 39 1.72 -19.71 -7.93
N LEU A 40 2.07 -18.46 -8.23
CA LEU A 40 1.41 -17.26 -7.70
C LEU A 40 -0.06 -17.12 -8.15
N ARG A 41 -0.44 -17.75 -9.27
CA ARG A 41 -1.81 -17.76 -9.80
C ARG A 41 -2.66 -18.90 -9.22
N ASP A 42 -2.08 -20.07 -9.01
CA ASP A 42 -2.80 -21.29 -8.60
C ASP A 42 -2.97 -21.36 -7.06
N GLU A 43 -2.03 -20.79 -6.31
CA GLU A 43 -2.20 -20.49 -4.89
C GLU A 43 -2.92 -19.16 -4.75
N GLY A 44 -4.25 -19.11 -4.88
CA GLY A 44 -5.02 -17.89 -4.61
C GLY A 44 -4.49 -17.22 -3.34
N GLN A 45 -3.85 -16.05 -3.50
CA GLN A 45 -2.77 -15.55 -2.64
C GLN A 45 -3.15 -15.62 -1.17
N ARG A 46 -2.84 -16.74 -0.50
CA ARG A 46 -3.03 -16.84 0.94
C ARG A 46 -1.92 -16.03 1.55
N PHE A 47 -2.22 -14.78 1.85
CA PHE A 47 -1.32 -13.87 2.55
C PHE A 47 -0.70 -14.61 3.74
N GLN A 48 0.61 -14.82 3.71
CA GLN A 48 1.31 -15.46 4.81
C GLN A 48 1.54 -14.41 5.91
N PRO A 49 1.28 -14.75 7.19
CA PRO A 49 1.52 -13.81 8.26
C PRO A 49 3.01 -13.48 8.35
N MET A 50 3.33 -12.20 8.51
CA MET A 50 4.68 -11.75 8.81
C MET A 50 5.21 -12.40 10.10
N ASP A 51 6.51 -12.67 10.14
CA ASP A 51 7.19 -13.21 11.31
C ASP A 51 7.39 -12.13 12.38
N ILE A 52 6.45 -12.03 13.31
CA ILE A 52 6.46 -11.04 14.41
C ILE A 52 7.68 -11.13 15.32
N SER A 53 8.45 -12.23 15.27
CA SER A 53 9.71 -12.31 16.03
C SER A 53 10.79 -11.37 15.48
N LYS A 54 10.65 -10.93 14.22
CA LYS A 54 11.56 -10.00 13.53
C LYS A 54 11.23 -8.52 13.77
N ILE A 55 10.32 -8.21 14.69
CA ILE A 55 10.02 -6.82 15.06
C ILE A 55 11.27 -6.14 15.63
N ASP A 56 11.63 -5.00 15.07
CA ASP A 56 12.68 -4.14 15.59
C ASP A 56 12.21 -3.49 16.90
N ARG A 57 12.62 -4.10 18.02
CA ARG A 57 12.28 -3.66 19.38
C ARG A 57 12.92 -2.33 19.73
N ALA A 58 14.12 -2.04 19.21
CA ALA A 58 14.82 -0.80 19.50
C ALA A 58 14.12 0.39 18.83
N ASP A 59 13.72 0.24 17.56
CA ASP A 59 12.93 1.26 16.87
C ASP A 59 11.54 1.46 17.51
N MET A 60 10.90 0.38 17.95
CA MET A 60 9.62 0.43 18.67
C MET A 60 9.72 1.20 20.00
N GLU A 61 10.77 0.96 20.79
CA GLU A 61 11.02 1.67 22.05
C GLU A 61 11.31 3.16 21.84
N ARG A 62 12.06 3.50 20.78
CA ARG A 62 12.30 4.89 20.35
C ARG A 62 11.00 5.60 19.97
N LYS A 63 10.07 4.88 19.34
CA LYS A 63 8.71 5.37 19.04
C LYS A 63 7.80 5.41 20.28
N GLY A 64 8.30 4.95 21.43
CA GLY A 64 7.56 4.91 22.69
C GLY A 64 6.32 4.03 22.63
N ILE A 65 6.40 2.94 21.86
CA ILE A 65 5.35 1.94 21.73
C ILE A 65 5.75 0.75 22.59
N ARG A 66 4.87 0.33 23.50
CA ARG A 66 5.14 -0.82 24.36
C ARG A 66 4.63 -2.09 23.68
N LEU A 67 5.32 -3.20 23.87
CA LEU A 67 4.93 -4.47 23.24
C LEU A 67 3.57 -4.95 23.76
N GLU A 68 3.29 -4.72 25.04
CA GLU A 68 2.06 -5.12 25.72
C GLU A 68 0.83 -4.46 25.08
N ASP A 69 0.98 -3.24 24.56
CA ASP A 69 -0.09 -2.54 23.85
C ASP A 69 -0.32 -3.10 22.43
N LEU A 70 0.68 -3.78 21.86
CA LEU A 70 0.61 -4.42 20.54
C LEU A 70 0.04 -5.85 20.62
N GLU A 71 0.30 -6.58 21.70
CA GLU A 71 -0.06 -8.00 21.87
C GLU A 71 -1.49 -8.36 21.40
N PRO A 72 -2.54 -7.60 21.76
CA PRO A 72 -3.91 -7.90 21.31
C PRO A 72 -4.12 -7.75 19.79
N HIS A 73 -3.21 -7.06 19.11
CA HIS A 73 -3.31 -6.69 17.70
C HIS A 73 -2.33 -7.43 16.80
N LEU A 74 -1.24 -7.99 17.35
CA LEU A 74 -0.15 -8.63 16.59
C LEU A 74 -0.64 -9.66 15.59
N LYS A 75 -1.64 -10.48 15.95
CA LYS A 75 -2.21 -11.47 15.03
C LYS A 75 -2.84 -10.83 13.80
N ALA A 76 -3.55 -9.71 13.93
CA ALA A 76 -4.13 -9.04 12.77
C ALA A 76 -3.04 -8.27 12.00
N MET A 77 -2.12 -7.65 12.74
CA MET A 77 -1.04 -6.88 12.15
C MET A 77 -0.07 -7.73 11.32
N SER A 78 0.14 -9.00 11.70
CA SER A 78 0.93 -9.93 10.88
C SER A 78 0.30 -10.19 9.51
N TYR A 79 -1.01 -9.96 9.33
CA TYR A 79 -1.71 -9.99 8.04
C TYR A 79 -1.82 -8.60 7.37
N GLY A 80 -0.98 -7.63 7.76
CA GLY A 80 -0.96 -6.29 7.18
C GLY A 80 -2.02 -5.33 7.73
N HIS A 81 -2.80 -5.73 8.74
CA HIS A 81 -3.79 -4.83 9.34
C HIS A 81 -3.14 -3.78 10.26
N LYS A 82 -3.72 -2.58 10.34
CA LYS A 82 -3.45 -1.65 11.43
C LYS A 82 -4.10 -2.13 12.74
N SER A 83 -3.54 -1.78 13.90
CA SER A 83 -4.10 -2.07 15.24
C SER A 83 -5.58 -1.73 15.35
N HIS A 84 -6.33 -2.50 16.14
CA HIS A 84 -7.76 -2.26 16.34
C HIS A 84 -7.99 -1.24 17.46
N GLY A 85 -7.95 0.04 17.11
CA GLY A 85 -8.09 1.14 18.06
C GLY A 85 -6.81 1.96 18.17
N LEU A 86 -6.87 3.00 19.01
CA LEU A 86 -5.75 3.89 19.25
C LEU A 86 -4.85 3.31 20.36
N ILE A 87 -3.54 3.35 20.12
CA ILE A 87 -2.48 3.04 21.07
C ILE A 87 -1.83 4.35 21.48
N GLU A 88 -1.59 4.52 22.78
CA GLU A 88 -0.82 5.65 23.31
C GLU A 88 0.66 5.43 23.02
N MET A 89 1.35 6.51 22.67
CA MET A 89 2.72 6.46 22.18
C MET A 89 3.49 7.64 22.76
N TYR A 90 4.78 7.41 23.03
CA TYR A 90 5.68 8.43 23.56
C TYR A 90 6.94 8.55 22.70
N PRO A 91 6.80 8.89 21.41
CA PRO A 91 7.92 8.95 20.48
C PRO A 91 8.93 10.00 20.90
N GLU A 92 10.19 9.63 20.71
CA GLU A 92 11.34 10.50 20.80
C GLU A 92 11.48 11.30 19.51
N MET A 93 11.47 12.64 19.61
CA MET A 93 11.49 13.54 18.45
C MET A 93 12.86 13.59 17.76
N GLU A 94 13.93 13.52 18.56
CA GLU A 94 15.33 13.47 18.13
C GLU A 94 16.10 12.57 19.11
N PRO A 95 17.19 11.89 18.71
CA PRO A 95 17.96 11.04 19.61
C PRO A 95 18.47 11.79 20.86
N GLY A 96 18.13 11.29 22.05
CA GLY A 96 18.35 11.92 23.36
C GLY A 96 17.39 13.07 23.71
N GLY A 97 16.35 13.28 22.90
CA GLY A 97 15.51 14.48 22.92
C GLY A 97 14.21 14.36 23.73
N MET A 98 13.35 15.37 23.56
CA MET A 98 12.02 15.41 24.18
C MET A 98 11.11 14.31 23.63
N ARG A 99 10.36 13.67 24.52
CA ARG A 99 9.26 12.76 24.16
C ARG A 99 7.93 13.50 24.20
N VAL A 100 7.08 13.23 23.21
CA VAL A 100 5.75 13.83 23.11
C VAL A 100 4.70 12.75 23.27
N THR A 101 3.75 12.95 24.19
CA THR A 101 2.60 12.05 24.32
C THR A 101 1.68 12.22 23.11
N THR A 102 1.43 11.14 22.40
CA THR A 102 0.50 11.09 21.28
C THR A 102 -0.26 9.77 21.28
N LYS A 103 -1.16 9.61 20.31
CA LYS A 103 -1.90 8.36 20.10
C LYS A 103 -2.07 8.12 18.61
N GLY A 104 -2.22 6.86 18.22
CA GLY A 104 -2.37 6.50 16.82
C GLY A 104 -2.72 5.04 16.64
N ARG A 105 -2.88 4.61 15.39
CA ARG A 105 -2.85 3.19 15.06
C ARG A 105 -1.43 2.79 14.71
N VAL A 106 -1.15 1.49 14.69
CA VAL A 106 0.16 0.97 14.29
C VAL A 106 0.00 -0.16 13.28
N SER A 107 0.90 -0.25 12.30
CA SER A 107 1.01 -1.40 11.40
C SER A 107 2.43 -1.97 11.44
N LEU A 108 2.61 -3.15 10.84
CA LEU A 108 3.93 -3.72 10.58
C LEU A 108 4.30 -3.48 9.12
N GLU A 109 5.56 -3.19 8.88
CA GLU A 109 6.12 -3.04 7.53
C GLU A 109 7.44 -3.80 7.44
N GLU A 110 7.52 -4.72 6.49
CA GLU A 110 8.74 -5.48 6.22
C GLU A 110 9.79 -4.59 5.55
N GLN A 111 11.01 -4.68 6.04
CA GLN A 111 12.16 -3.94 5.54
C GLN A 111 12.99 -4.81 4.59
N PRO A 112 13.87 -4.22 3.75
CA PRO A 112 14.71 -4.98 2.81
C PRO A 112 15.64 -6.01 3.46
N ASP A 113 15.98 -5.85 4.74
CA ASP A 113 16.77 -6.78 5.53
C ASP A 113 15.93 -7.90 6.19
N GLY A 114 14.62 -7.92 5.94
CA GLY A 114 13.66 -8.86 6.50
C GLY A 114 13.21 -8.54 7.93
N SER A 115 13.67 -7.44 8.53
CA SER A 115 13.14 -6.95 9.81
C SER A 115 11.74 -6.35 9.65
N LEU A 116 10.97 -6.28 10.73
CA LEU A 116 9.66 -5.63 10.75
C LEU A 116 9.72 -4.33 11.55
N LYS A 117 9.42 -3.20 10.91
CA LYS A 117 9.23 -1.93 11.62
C LYS A 117 7.78 -1.76 12.04
N VAL A 118 7.58 -1.16 13.22
CA VAL A 118 6.26 -0.73 13.69
C VAL A 118 5.99 0.68 13.18
N ILE A 119 5.03 0.84 12.27
CA ILE A 119 4.74 2.13 11.62
C ILE A 119 3.59 2.84 12.38
N PRO A 120 3.84 4.02 12.99
CA PRO A 120 2.81 4.81 13.65
C PRO A 120 1.96 5.58 12.64
N HIS A 121 0.64 5.50 12.80
CA HIS A 121 -0.37 6.27 12.08
C HIS A 121 -1.02 7.22 13.08
N TYR A 122 -0.46 8.41 13.21
CA TYR A 122 -0.84 9.35 14.29
C TYR A 122 -2.28 9.86 14.14
N TYR A 123 -2.95 9.98 15.28
CA TYR A 123 -4.25 10.63 15.39
C TYR A 123 -4.16 12.10 14.98
N ARG A 124 -5.15 12.54 14.21
CA ARG A 124 -5.37 13.94 13.85
C ARG A 124 -6.78 14.34 14.31
N GLU A 125 -6.91 15.56 14.82
CA GLU A 125 -8.23 16.10 15.19
C GLU A 125 -9.15 16.19 13.96
N LYS A 126 -8.60 16.61 12.82
CA LYS A 126 -9.28 16.65 11.54
C LYS A 126 -8.39 16.10 10.43
N CYS A 127 -9.04 15.58 9.40
CA CYS A 127 -8.41 15.22 8.14
C CYS A 127 -8.12 16.49 7.35
N ASP A 128 -6.87 16.66 6.91
CA ASP A 128 -6.53 17.74 5.98
C ASP A 128 -6.92 17.32 4.57
N LEU A 129 -7.86 18.05 3.98
CA LEU A 129 -8.39 17.80 2.64
C LEU A 129 -7.98 18.89 1.64
N ASP A 130 -7.30 19.94 2.12
CA ASP A 130 -6.91 21.10 1.31
C ASP A 130 -5.46 20.99 0.83
N ALA A 131 -4.63 20.22 1.52
CA ALA A 131 -3.31 19.84 1.05
C ALA A 131 -3.38 18.80 -0.09
N PRO A 132 -2.42 18.81 -1.04
CA PRO A 132 -2.29 17.74 -2.03
C PRO A 132 -2.13 16.37 -1.36
N PHE A 133 -2.93 15.40 -1.78
CA PHE A 133 -2.82 14.01 -1.37
C PHE A 133 -2.25 13.19 -2.52
N HIS A 134 -1.02 12.68 -2.36
CA HIS A 134 -0.28 11.98 -3.41
C HIS A 134 -0.30 12.72 -4.77
N GLY A 135 0.18 13.97 -4.76
CA GLY A 135 0.27 14.81 -5.96
C GLY A 135 -1.05 15.43 -6.44
N VAL A 136 -2.18 15.13 -5.79
CA VAL A 136 -3.51 15.54 -6.26
C VAL A 136 -4.24 16.42 -5.26
N LEU A 137 -4.73 17.57 -5.73
CA LEU A 137 -5.70 18.37 -4.99
C LEU A 137 -7.10 17.76 -5.16
N LEU A 138 -7.75 17.47 -4.04
CA LEU A 138 -9.09 16.87 -4.04
C LEU A 138 -10.13 17.90 -4.49
N ASP A 139 -11.07 17.48 -5.34
CA ASP A 139 -12.22 18.32 -5.72
C ASP A 139 -13.26 18.40 -4.60
N GLU A 140 -14.13 19.42 -4.66
CA GLU A 140 -15.11 19.70 -3.61
C GLU A 140 -16.12 18.56 -3.37
N GLU A 141 -16.48 17.81 -4.42
CA GLU A 141 -17.32 16.63 -4.27
C GLU A 141 -16.61 15.53 -3.46
N THR A 142 -15.34 15.28 -3.75
CA THR A 142 -14.50 14.30 -3.06
C THR A 142 -14.32 14.69 -1.60
N LYS A 143 -14.02 15.96 -1.33
CA LYS A 143 -13.89 16.48 0.04
C LYS A 143 -15.19 16.30 0.84
N ARG A 144 -16.33 16.63 0.23
CA ARG A 144 -17.66 16.43 0.82
C ARG A 144 -17.92 14.94 1.11
N ASN A 145 -17.69 14.06 0.14
CA ASN A 145 -17.88 12.62 0.29
C ASN A 145 -17.04 12.04 1.44
N ILE A 146 -15.75 12.39 1.51
CA ILE A 146 -14.86 11.94 2.59
C ILE A 146 -15.31 12.49 3.95
N THR A 147 -15.78 13.73 4.00
CA THR A 147 -16.27 14.34 5.23
C THR A 147 -17.51 13.63 5.77
N GLU A 148 -18.50 13.42 4.90
CA GLU A 148 -19.81 12.83 5.25
C GLU A 148 -19.76 11.32 5.45
N THR A 149 -18.97 10.61 4.63
CA THR A 149 -19.02 9.14 4.56
C THR A 149 -17.70 8.44 4.85
N ARG A 150 -16.60 9.18 5.01
CA ARG A 150 -15.20 8.70 5.12
C ARG A 150 -14.63 8.11 3.84
N HIS A 151 -15.35 8.10 2.72
CA HIS A 151 -14.88 7.53 1.47
C HIS A 151 -14.97 8.57 0.35
N ALA A 152 -14.02 8.55 -0.60
CA ALA A 152 -14.05 9.45 -1.75
C ALA A 152 -15.31 9.27 -2.62
N GLY A 153 -15.90 8.07 -2.60
CA GLY A 153 -17.09 7.74 -3.39
C GLY A 153 -16.81 7.57 -4.89
N LYS A 154 -15.53 7.59 -5.28
CA LYS A 154 -15.01 7.36 -6.62
C LYS A 154 -13.54 6.96 -6.56
N VAL A 155 -13.04 6.33 -7.61
CA VAL A 155 -11.60 6.09 -7.80
C VAL A 155 -10.90 7.40 -8.17
N LEU A 156 -9.76 7.67 -7.53
CA LEU A 156 -8.91 8.82 -7.81
C LEU A 156 -7.60 8.36 -8.47
N GLN A 157 -7.09 9.13 -9.42
CA GLN A 157 -5.79 8.90 -10.02
C GLN A 157 -4.73 9.59 -9.16
N LEU A 158 -3.94 8.85 -8.39
CA LEU A 158 -2.97 9.40 -7.44
C LEU A 158 -1.53 9.13 -7.88
N GLU A 159 -0.62 10.04 -7.59
CA GLU A 159 0.81 9.89 -7.82
C GLU A 159 1.48 9.21 -6.61
N LEU A 160 1.33 7.88 -6.51
CA LEU A 160 2.00 7.08 -5.47
C LEU A 160 3.51 6.94 -5.74
N GLU A 161 3.88 6.93 -7.03
CA GLU A 161 5.25 6.94 -7.52
C GLU A 161 5.44 8.21 -8.37
N PRO A 162 6.58 8.91 -8.29
CA PRO A 162 6.82 10.12 -9.07
C PRO A 162 6.58 9.90 -10.57
N GLY A 163 5.74 10.74 -11.17
CA GLY A 163 5.39 10.73 -12.58
C GLY A 163 4.38 9.66 -13.02
N LYS A 164 3.85 8.84 -12.10
CA LYS A 164 2.92 7.74 -12.43
C LYS A 164 1.62 7.85 -11.65
N LEU A 165 0.53 8.01 -12.41
CA LEU A 165 -0.82 7.99 -11.86
C LEU A 165 -1.31 6.56 -11.66
N THR A 166 -1.70 6.25 -10.43
CA THR A 166 -2.24 4.96 -10.00
C THR A 166 -3.70 5.14 -9.56
N PRO A 167 -4.65 4.38 -10.11
CA PRO A 167 -6.03 4.42 -9.69
C PRO A 167 -6.16 3.86 -8.27
N CYS A 168 -6.71 4.65 -7.35
CA CYS A 168 -6.82 4.30 -5.93
C CYS A 168 -8.23 4.53 -5.40
N PHE A 169 -8.65 3.63 -4.49
CA PHE A 169 -9.69 3.94 -3.51
C PHE A 169 -9.09 4.83 -2.43
N VAL A 170 -9.82 5.88 -2.04
CA VAL A 170 -9.38 6.79 -0.97
C VAL A 170 -10.40 6.84 0.14
N SER A 171 -9.93 6.67 1.37
CA SER A 171 -10.76 6.69 2.56
C SER A 171 -10.06 7.40 3.71
N ARG A 172 -10.86 7.99 4.61
CA ARG A 172 -10.41 8.51 5.90
C ARG A 172 -10.46 7.40 6.94
N ASP A 173 -9.32 7.11 7.57
CA ASP A 173 -9.26 6.16 8.68
C ASP A 173 -10.19 6.61 9.82
N LYS A 174 -10.99 5.66 10.32
CA LYS A 174 -12.04 5.95 11.31
C LYS A 174 -11.51 6.35 12.68
N TRP A 175 -10.27 5.99 13.01
CA TRP A 175 -9.66 6.27 14.30
C TRP A 175 -8.70 7.45 14.23
N THR A 176 -7.92 7.57 13.15
CA THR A 176 -6.80 8.53 13.08
C THR A 176 -7.12 9.78 12.26
N ASN A 177 -8.22 9.80 11.51
CA ASN A 177 -8.53 10.84 10.50
C ASN A 177 -7.44 11.00 9.42
N GLU A 178 -6.57 10.01 9.24
CA GLU A 178 -5.60 9.95 8.16
C GLU A 178 -6.30 9.61 6.83
N LEU A 179 -5.93 10.29 5.74
CA LEU A 179 -6.29 9.82 4.40
C LEU A 179 -5.41 8.63 4.02
N VAL A 180 -6.05 7.57 3.58
CA VAL A 180 -5.40 6.34 3.14
C VAL A 180 -5.83 6.07 1.70
N ALA A 181 -4.84 5.78 0.86
CA ALA A 181 -5.04 5.31 -0.51
C ALA A 181 -4.79 3.81 -0.58
N MET A 182 -5.55 3.12 -1.42
CA MET A 182 -5.32 1.72 -1.75
C MET A 182 -5.49 1.56 -3.26
N PRO A 183 -4.46 1.10 -3.99
CA PRO A 183 -4.55 0.82 -5.41
C PRO A 183 -5.73 -0.11 -5.73
N VAL A 184 -6.45 0.18 -6.81
CA VAL A 184 -7.58 -0.66 -7.26
C VAL A 184 -7.11 -2.07 -7.61
N SER A 185 -5.86 -2.22 -8.06
CA SER A 185 -5.25 -3.50 -8.38
C SER A 185 -5.04 -4.44 -7.18
N GLU A 186 -5.09 -3.93 -5.95
CA GLU A 186 -4.97 -4.75 -4.73
C GLU A 186 -6.28 -5.44 -4.35
N ILE A 187 -7.41 -5.07 -4.96
CA ILE A 187 -8.68 -5.78 -4.79
C ILE A 187 -8.93 -6.66 -6.01
N GLU A 188 -8.99 -7.96 -5.79
CA GLU A 188 -9.57 -8.89 -6.75
C GLU A 188 -11.07 -8.64 -6.91
N ARG A 189 -11.54 -8.60 -8.16
CA ARG A 189 -12.97 -8.45 -8.42
C ARG A 189 -13.73 -9.69 -7.98
N PHE A 190 -14.86 -9.47 -7.31
CA PHE A 190 -15.75 -10.52 -6.83
C PHE A 190 -17.20 -10.23 -7.20
N SER A 191 -17.95 -11.29 -7.45
CA SER A 191 -19.39 -11.23 -7.70
C SER A 191 -20.24 -11.47 -6.46
N ARG A 192 -19.64 -11.91 -5.35
CA ARG A 192 -20.35 -12.27 -4.13
C ARG A 192 -19.69 -11.66 -2.91
N LEU A 193 -20.48 -11.01 -2.06
CA LEU A 193 -20.03 -10.48 -0.79
C LEU A 193 -20.79 -11.17 0.35
N LYS A 194 -20.07 -11.98 1.13
CA LYS A 194 -20.66 -12.90 2.13
C LYS A 194 -21.72 -13.81 1.47
N ASN A 195 -23.00 -13.58 1.79
CA ASN A 195 -24.14 -14.38 1.30
C ASN A 195 -24.96 -13.63 0.23
N VAL A 196 -24.50 -12.46 -0.22
CA VAL A 196 -25.22 -11.60 -1.17
C VAL A 196 -24.50 -11.63 -2.53
N GLU A 197 -25.23 -11.99 -3.59
CA GLU A 197 -24.76 -11.87 -4.97
C GLU A 197 -24.86 -10.42 -5.46
N LEU A 198 -23.85 -9.98 -6.19
CA LEU A 198 -23.75 -8.65 -6.79
C LEU A 198 -24.08 -8.73 -8.26
N THR A 199 -25.10 -7.99 -8.69
CA THR A 199 -25.38 -7.78 -10.12
C THR A 199 -24.18 -7.10 -10.79
N GLU A 200 -24.07 -7.22 -12.11
CA GLU A 200 -22.99 -6.57 -12.88
C GLU A 200 -22.94 -5.06 -12.62
N GLY A 201 -24.10 -4.38 -12.58
CA GLY A 201 -24.18 -2.96 -12.23
C GLY A 201 -23.61 -2.65 -10.83
N LYS A 202 -23.96 -3.45 -9.81
CA LYS A 202 -23.42 -3.29 -8.46
C LYS A 202 -21.91 -3.54 -8.40
N GLN A 203 -21.39 -4.48 -9.18
CA GLN A 203 -19.95 -4.71 -9.27
C GLN A 203 -19.25 -3.51 -9.91
N ILE A 204 -19.78 -2.97 -11.01
CA ILE A 204 -19.24 -1.78 -11.68
C ILE A 204 -19.20 -0.61 -10.71
N ASP A 205 -20.30 -0.33 -10.02
CA ASP A 205 -20.40 0.77 -9.06
C ASP A 205 -19.38 0.58 -7.91
N LEU A 206 -19.32 -0.61 -7.30
CA LEU A 206 -18.42 -0.90 -6.19
C LEU A 206 -16.94 -0.73 -6.58
N PHE A 207 -16.51 -1.36 -7.67
CA PHE A 207 -15.11 -1.32 -8.10
C PHE A 207 -14.71 0.02 -8.75
N SER A 208 -15.68 0.88 -9.05
CA SER A 208 -15.44 2.29 -9.42
C SER A 208 -15.41 3.22 -8.22
N GLY A 209 -15.54 2.69 -7.00
CA GLY A 209 -15.49 3.43 -5.73
C GLY A 209 -16.84 3.99 -5.28
N GLY A 210 -17.90 3.67 -6.03
CA GLY A 210 -19.27 4.10 -5.77
C GLY A 210 -19.92 3.38 -4.59
N LYS A 211 -21.05 3.94 -4.14
CA LYS A 211 -21.85 3.36 -3.05
C LYS A 211 -22.77 2.29 -3.62
N VAL A 212 -22.79 1.13 -2.97
CA VAL A 212 -23.66 0.01 -3.35
C VAL A 212 -24.53 -0.39 -2.17
N LEU A 213 -25.85 -0.43 -2.39
CA LEU A 213 -26.79 -0.96 -1.42
C LEU A 213 -26.83 -2.49 -1.53
N LEU A 214 -26.56 -3.16 -0.41
CA LEU A 214 -26.71 -4.60 -0.28
C LEU A 214 -28.03 -4.87 0.46
N GLU A 215 -28.85 -5.71 -0.13
CA GLU A 215 -30.11 -6.17 0.46
C GLU A 215 -29.88 -7.61 0.89
N GLY A 216 -30.07 -7.91 2.18
CA GLY A 216 -29.80 -9.21 2.78
C GLY A 216 -30.23 -9.28 4.24
#